data_AF-A0A7S2UI81-F1
#
_entry.id   AF-A0A7S2UI81-F1
#
_cell.length_a   1.000
_cell.length_b   1.000
_cell.length_c   1.000
_cell.angle_alpha   90.00
_cell.angle_beta   90.00
_cell.angle_gamma   90.00
#
_symmetry.space_group_name_H-M   'P 1'
#
loop_
_entity.id
_entity.type
_entity.pdbx_description
1 polymer ?
#
loop_
_entity_poly.entity_id
_entity_poly.type
_entity_poly.pdbx_seq_one_letter_code
_entity_poly.pdbx_strand_id
1 'polypeptide(L)'
;YYNAPLLGNGRSHRNAQKLAQKHLKYLNAPNPPFVAESSPSSSKTTKKPIMIQETLQPGCEGTIILLRHCEKESLKEHCTYVGYERAVYLSTLFGSGEERWPNPSHLYALNAGARHNKHKQNMREIETLQPLSVKANVTIDDSYKEQHMPHLAKQIVSLFREGHMCGKIIVVAWKHSEIPRFARHLGCGPTEGCPLDYQSTEFDNAWQIKLVYQTPWHGSKKNVKERNLWRANGSVQKEGFDPLAMSKKSGDYPLGGTAVGGRWIELDPPEQKEHAAFVKQLNKSHHHHMHHHGNMD
;
A
#
# COMPACT_ATOMS: atom_id res chain seq x y z
N TYR A 1 8.67 22.98 27.89
CA TYR A 1 7.26 22.61 28.04
C TYR A 1 7.07 21.20 27.52
N TYR A 2 6.95 20.22 28.41
CA TYR A 2 6.71 18.82 28.06
C TYR A 2 5.22 18.67 27.74
N ASN A 3 4.90 18.46 26.46
CA ASN A 3 3.55 18.06 26.05
C ASN A 3 3.30 16.64 26.56
N ALA A 4 2.25 16.49 27.37
CA ALA A 4 1.79 15.19 27.81
C ALA A 4 1.42 14.33 26.58
N PRO A 5 1.84 13.05 26.52
CA PRO A 5 1.40 12.17 25.46
C PRO A 5 -0.12 11.97 25.60
N LEU A 6 -0.86 12.32 24.54
CA LEU A 6 -2.25 11.90 24.37
C LEU A 6 -2.25 10.38 24.31
N LEU A 7 -2.43 9.72 25.46
CA LEU A 7 -2.58 8.28 25.54
C LEU A 7 -3.90 7.92 24.86
N GLY A 8 -3.83 7.40 23.64
CA GLY A 8 -4.99 6.89 22.92
C GLY A 8 -5.55 5.67 23.63
N ASN A 9 -6.65 5.85 24.37
CA ASN A 9 -7.44 4.71 24.86
C ASN A 9 -8.13 3.99 23.67
N GLY A 10 -8.70 2.81 23.88
CA GLY A 10 -9.37 2.05 22.81
C GLY A 10 -10.57 2.77 22.15
N ARG A 11 -11.01 3.93 22.67
CA ARG A 11 -11.99 4.82 22.01
C ARG A 11 -11.33 5.64 20.90
N SER A 12 -10.12 6.18 21.15
CA SER A 12 -9.32 6.89 20.15
C SER A 12 -9.10 6.04 18.89
N HIS A 13 -8.73 4.78 19.08
CA HIS A 13 -8.47 3.87 17.97
C HIS A 13 -9.72 3.57 17.12
N ARG A 14 -10.88 3.30 17.76
CA ARG A 14 -12.16 3.10 17.06
C ARG A 14 -12.64 4.36 16.33
N ASN A 15 -12.39 5.54 16.90
CA ASN A 15 -12.73 6.81 16.27
C ASN A 15 -11.82 7.09 15.05
N ALA A 16 -10.54 6.74 15.11
CA ALA A 16 -9.62 6.85 13.98
C ALA A 16 -10.02 5.92 12.80
N GLN A 17 -10.41 4.67 13.07
CA GLN A 17 -10.94 3.75 12.05
C GLN A 17 -12.24 4.27 11.41
N LYS A 18 -13.16 4.80 12.21
CA LYS A 18 -14.37 5.46 11.71
C LYS A 18 -14.05 6.68 10.84
N LEU A 19 -13.07 7.48 11.23
CA LEU A 19 -12.63 8.64 10.48
C LEU A 19 -12.04 8.25 9.12
N ALA A 20 -11.18 7.23 9.09
CA ALA A 20 -10.66 6.68 7.83
C ALA A 20 -11.81 6.24 6.90
N GLN A 21 -12.84 5.58 7.44
CA GLN A 21 -14.03 5.23 6.66
C GLN A 21 -14.86 6.44 6.22
N LYS A 22 -15.00 7.48 7.04
CA LYS A 22 -15.68 8.72 6.66
C LYS A 22 -14.92 9.45 5.54
N HIS A 23 -13.60 9.53 5.65
CA HIS A 23 -12.75 10.06 4.58
C HIS A 23 -12.85 9.24 3.30
N LEU A 24 -12.91 7.92 3.40
CA LEU A 24 -13.17 7.06 2.25
C LEU A 24 -14.51 7.37 1.60
N LYS A 25 -15.56 7.65 2.37
CA LYS A 25 -16.84 8.14 1.82
C LYS A 25 -16.71 9.50 1.12
N TYR A 26 -15.87 10.42 1.64
CA TYR A 26 -15.58 11.70 0.97
C TYR A 26 -14.77 11.52 -0.31
N LEU A 27 -13.75 10.65 -0.30
CA LEU A 27 -12.94 10.35 -1.49
C LEU A 27 -13.74 9.61 -2.57
N ASN A 28 -14.72 8.81 -2.16
CA ASN A 28 -15.64 8.09 -3.04
C ASN A 28 -16.95 8.84 -3.30
N ALA A 29 -17.07 10.12 -2.87
CA ALA A 29 -18.20 10.94 -3.26
C ALA A 29 -18.21 11.03 -4.80
N PRO A 30 -19.35 10.82 -5.47
CA PRO A 30 -19.40 10.66 -6.91
C PRO A 30 -18.84 11.91 -7.59
N ASN A 31 -17.65 11.77 -8.18
CA ASN A 31 -17.24 12.62 -9.29
C ASN A 31 -18.21 12.37 -10.47
N PRO A 32 -18.45 13.38 -11.33
CA PRO A 32 -19.36 13.25 -12.46
C PRO A 32 -19.07 11.99 -13.28
N PRO A 33 -20.11 11.35 -13.84
CA PRO A 33 -20.01 10.01 -14.39
C PRO A 33 -18.90 9.93 -15.44
N PHE A 34 -17.85 9.16 -15.11
CA PHE A 34 -16.86 8.72 -16.07
C PHE A 34 -17.56 7.72 -17.00
N VAL A 35 -17.58 8.04 -18.30
CA VAL A 35 -18.17 7.19 -19.33
C VAL A 35 -17.36 5.89 -19.38
N ALA A 36 -17.94 4.81 -18.85
CA ALA A 36 -17.35 3.49 -18.92
C ALA A 36 -17.27 3.07 -20.40
N GLU A 37 -16.05 2.86 -20.90
CA GLU A 37 -15.84 2.20 -22.19
C GLU A 37 -16.46 0.80 -22.15
N SER A 38 -17.35 0.55 -23.10
CA SER A 38 -18.08 -0.70 -23.27
C SER A 38 -17.11 -1.88 -23.44
N SER A 39 -17.18 -2.83 -22.51
CA SER A 39 -16.47 -4.11 -22.63
C SER A 39 -17.05 -4.93 -23.79
N PRO A 40 -16.22 -5.52 -24.68
CA PRO A 40 -16.70 -6.36 -25.75
C PRO A 40 -17.18 -7.73 -25.24
N SER A 41 -18.25 -8.23 -25.86
CA SER A 41 -18.99 -9.42 -25.44
C SER A 41 -18.20 -10.73 -25.64
N SER A 42 -18.35 -11.61 -24.65
CA SER A 42 -17.73 -12.94 -24.59
C SER A 42 -18.28 -13.89 -25.67
N SER A 43 -17.49 -14.16 -26.71
CA SER A 43 -17.69 -15.28 -27.63
C SER A 43 -16.80 -16.46 -27.21
N LYS A 44 -17.42 -17.56 -26.78
CA LYS A 44 -16.74 -18.82 -26.45
C LYS A 44 -16.15 -19.45 -27.71
N THR A 45 -14.84 -19.32 -27.89
CA THR A 45 -14.07 -20.10 -28.87
C THR A 45 -12.93 -20.79 -28.13
N THR A 46 -12.91 -22.12 -28.17
CA THR A 46 -11.83 -22.98 -27.68
C THR A 46 -10.57 -22.76 -28.53
N LYS A 47 -9.81 -21.71 -28.22
CA LYS A 47 -8.46 -21.47 -28.76
C LYS A 47 -7.44 -22.03 -27.78
N LYS A 48 -6.53 -22.87 -28.28
CA LYS A 48 -5.27 -23.20 -27.60
C LYS A 48 -4.61 -21.91 -27.10
N PRO A 49 -3.95 -21.90 -25.92
CA PRO A 49 -3.32 -20.70 -25.40
C PRO A 49 -2.25 -20.23 -26.38
N ILE A 50 -2.57 -19.18 -27.13
CA ILE A 50 -1.57 -18.42 -27.87
C ILE A 50 -0.78 -17.73 -26.77
N MET A 51 0.42 -18.24 -26.47
CA MET A 51 1.40 -17.52 -25.67
C MET A 51 1.85 -16.32 -26.49
N ILE A 52 1.05 -15.25 -26.45
CA ILE A 52 1.52 -13.92 -26.82
C ILE A 52 2.44 -13.52 -25.67
N GLN A 53 3.70 -13.98 -25.72
CA GLN A 53 4.77 -13.24 -25.08
C GLN A 53 4.82 -11.92 -25.83
N GLU A 54 4.06 -10.95 -25.33
CA GLU A 54 4.23 -9.56 -25.74
C GLU A 54 5.71 -9.25 -25.54
N THR A 55 6.40 -9.03 -26.64
CA THR A 55 7.85 -8.91 -26.62
C THR A 55 8.18 -7.65 -25.83
N LEU A 56 8.80 -7.86 -24.66
CA LEU A 56 9.28 -6.79 -23.80
C LEU A 56 10.08 -5.78 -24.63
N GLN A 57 9.54 -4.57 -24.77
CA GLN A 57 10.22 -3.51 -25.51
C GLN A 57 11.29 -2.88 -24.62
N PRO A 58 12.50 -2.62 -25.14
CA PRO A 58 13.49 -1.83 -24.40
C PRO A 58 12.87 -0.52 -23.90
N GLY A 59 13.16 -0.18 -22.64
CA GLY A 59 12.56 0.97 -21.97
C GLY A 59 11.24 0.68 -21.26
N CYS A 60 10.69 -0.54 -21.36
CA CYS A 60 9.63 -0.96 -20.43
C CYS A 60 10.11 -0.77 -18.98
N GLU A 61 9.34 -0.03 -18.19
CA GLU A 61 9.66 0.26 -16.81
C GLU A 61 8.43 0.12 -15.92
N GLY A 62 8.64 -0.18 -14.65
CA GLY A 62 7.60 -0.11 -13.63
C GLY A 62 8.21 0.29 -12.30
N THR A 63 7.35 0.62 -11.34
CA THR A 63 7.80 1.20 -10.08
C THR A 63 7.30 0.40 -8.88
N ILE A 64 8.15 0.26 -7.88
CA ILE A 64 7.81 -0.32 -6.58
C ILE A 64 8.00 0.78 -5.55
N ILE A 65 6.96 1.06 -4.76
CA ILE A 65 7.01 2.00 -3.64
C ILE A 65 7.03 1.17 -2.35
N LEU A 66 8.14 1.21 -1.63
CA LEU A 66 8.25 0.64 -0.29
C LEU A 66 7.96 1.72 0.75
N LEU A 67 6.96 1.44 1.58
CA LEU A 67 6.49 2.32 2.64
C LEU A 67 6.68 1.65 3.99
N ARG A 68 7.00 2.46 4.99
CA ARG A 68 6.85 2.07 6.37
C ARG A 68 5.38 2.14 6.76
N HIS A 69 4.96 1.25 7.66
CA HIS A 69 3.68 1.38 8.33
C HIS A 69 3.52 2.72 9.09
N CYS A 70 2.27 3.17 9.24
CA CYS A 70 1.83 4.32 10.03
C CYS A 70 2.41 4.42 11.46
N GLU A 71 2.33 5.61 12.05
CA GLU A 71 2.68 5.92 13.43
C GLU A 71 1.97 5.01 14.44
N LYS A 72 2.67 4.68 15.53
CA LYS A 72 2.16 3.85 16.63
C LYS A 72 2.40 4.49 17.98
N GLU A 73 1.52 4.20 18.93
CA GLU A 73 1.66 4.56 20.35
C GLU A 73 2.09 3.34 21.19
N SER A 74 1.88 3.40 22.50
CA SER A 74 2.09 2.27 23.42
C SER A 74 1.29 1.03 23.04
N LEU A 75 0.10 1.20 22.44
CA LEU A 75 -0.66 0.11 21.82
C LEU A 75 0.03 -0.32 20.52
N LYS A 76 0.83 -1.39 20.63
CA LYS A 76 1.72 -1.85 19.56
C LYS A 76 1.01 -2.58 18.41
N GLU A 77 -0.30 -2.58 18.31
CA GLU A 77 -1.02 -3.39 17.30
C GLU A 77 -1.55 -2.57 16.12
N HIS A 78 -1.85 -1.30 16.35
CA HIS A 78 -2.54 -0.46 15.37
C HIS A 78 -1.91 0.91 15.17
N CYS A 79 -2.37 1.64 14.16
CA CYS A 79 -2.00 3.03 13.91
C CYS A 79 -2.52 3.95 15.03
N THR A 80 -1.78 5.01 15.32
CA THR A 80 -2.31 6.17 16.06
C THR A 80 -3.28 6.95 15.19
N TYR A 81 -3.95 7.94 15.79
CA TYR A 81 -4.74 8.91 15.06
C TYR A 81 -3.96 9.58 13.91
N VAL A 82 -2.80 10.15 14.22
CA VAL A 82 -1.92 10.80 13.22
C VAL A 82 -1.48 9.79 12.15
N GLY A 83 -1.24 8.53 12.53
CA GLY A 83 -0.91 7.47 11.58
C GLY A 83 -2.04 7.15 10.61
N TYR A 84 -3.30 7.24 11.03
CA TYR A 84 -4.45 7.12 10.15
C TYR A 84 -4.61 8.34 9.23
N GLU A 85 -4.42 9.55 9.73
CA GLU A 85 -4.44 10.76 8.89
C GLU A 85 -3.36 10.68 7.81
N ARG A 86 -2.16 10.20 8.16
CA ARG A 86 -1.10 9.93 7.20
C ARG A 86 -1.52 8.90 6.16
N ALA A 87 -2.12 7.78 6.57
CA ALA A 87 -2.60 6.76 5.62
C ALA A 87 -3.63 7.32 4.64
N VAL A 88 -4.52 8.20 5.11
CA VAL A 88 -5.48 8.91 4.25
C VAL A 88 -4.74 9.87 3.32
N TYR A 89 -3.84 10.70 3.83
CA TYR A 89 -3.04 11.62 3.01
C TYR A 89 -2.24 10.87 1.93
N LEU A 90 -1.60 9.76 2.28
CA LEU A 90 -0.86 8.90 1.36
C LEU A 90 -1.74 8.48 0.17
N SER A 91 -3.00 8.11 0.39
CA SER A 91 -3.92 7.75 -0.70
C SER A 91 -4.20 8.92 -1.67
N THR A 92 -4.04 10.16 -1.22
CA THR A 92 -4.20 11.35 -2.09
C THR A 92 -3.02 11.54 -3.04
N LEU A 93 -1.90 10.87 -2.81
CA LEU A 93 -0.72 10.93 -3.68
C LEU A 93 -0.82 9.99 -4.90
N PHE A 94 -1.83 9.12 -4.95
CA PHE A 94 -2.04 8.16 -6.03
C PHE A 94 -3.35 8.44 -6.76
N GLY A 95 -3.36 8.44 -8.09
CA GLY A 95 -4.59 8.64 -8.86
C GLY A 95 -4.40 8.52 -10.37
N SER A 96 -5.33 9.07 -11.13
CA SER A 96 -5.30 9.06 -12.61
C SER A 96 -5.14 10.46 -13.21
N GLY A 97 -5.06 11.50 -12.37
CA GLY A 97 -4.90 12.89 -12.80
C GLY A 97 -3.51 13.41 -12.48
N GLU A 98 -3.47 14.64 -11.94
CA GLU A 98 -2.24 15.35 -11.56
C GLU A 98 -1.63 14.87 -10.22
N GLU A 99 -2.08 13.72 -9.71
CA GLU A 99 -1.48 13.12 -8.52
C GLU A 99 -0.03 12.67 -8.78
N ARG A 100 0.77 12.59 -7.71
CA ARG A 100 2.21 12.30 -7.80
C ARG A 100 2.51 10.95 -8.44
N TRP A 101 1.70 9.94 -8.12
CA TRP A 101 1.85 8.59 -8.64
C TRP A 101 0.55 8.12 -9.31
N PRO A 102 0.64 7.31 -10.37
CA PRO A 102 -0.54 6.63 -10.91
C PRO A 102 -1.14 5.65 -9.89
N ASN A 103 -2.40 5.28 -10.10
CA ASN A 103 -3.03 4.22 -9.30
C ASN A 103 -2.19 2.93 -9.30
N PRO A 104 -2.00 2.29 -8.13
CA PRO A 104 -1.26 1.04 -8.04
C PRO A 104 -2.04 -0.08 -8.74
N SER A 105 -1.32 -1.04 -9.31
CA SER A 105 -1.92 -2.30 -9.80
C SER A 105 -1.92 -3.40 -8.74
N HIS A 106 -1.04 -3.30 -7.73
CA HIS A 106 -0.95 -4.26 -6.64
C HIS A 106 -0.62 -3.55 -5.33
N LEU A 107 -1.17 -4.08 -4.23
CA LEU A 107 -0.91 -3.64 -2.87
C LEU A 107 -0.48 -4.84 -2.03
N TYR A 108 0.66 -4.75 -1.35
CA TYR A 108 1.14 -5.78 -0.43
C TYR A 108 1.35 -5.22 0.97
N ALA A 109 0.93 -5.95 1.99
CA ALA A 109 1.16 -5.60 3.38
C ALA A 109 1.79 -6.77 4.14
N LEU A 110 2.55 -6.46 5.20
CA LEU A 110 2.95 -7.49 6.16
C LEU A 110 1.71 -8.04 6.85
N ASN A 111 1.59 -9.38 6.87
CA ASN A 111 0.52 -10.06 7.55
C ASN A 111 0.42 -9.67 9.04
N ALA A 112 -0.79 -9.43 9.52
CA ALA A 112 -1.01 -8.97 10.89
C ALA A 112 -0.50 -9.95 11.96
N GLY A 113 -0.60 -11.26 11.71
CA GLY A 113 -0.19 -12.31 12.65
C GLY A 113 1.28 -12.71 12.55
N ALA A 114 2.07 -12.07 11.68
CA ALA A 114 3.41 -12.54 11.30
C ALA A 114 4.55 -12.10 12.21
N ARG A 115 4.28 -11.39 13.31
CA ARG A 115 5.33 -10.97 14.25
C ARG A 115 5.56 -12.01 15.33
N HIS A 116 6.63 -11.85 16.10
CA HIS A 116 7.09 -12.80 17.13
C HIS A 116 6.05 -13.30 18.14
N ASN A 117 4.88 -12.66 18.25
CA ASN A 117 3.80 -13.08 19.13
C ASN A 117 2.52 -13.37 18.32
N LYS A 118 2.18 -14.65 18.18
CA LYS A 118 0.98 -15.14 17.49
C LYS A 118 -0.35 -14.62 18.07
N HIS A 119 -0.34 -14.13 19.31
CA HIS A 119 -1.51 -13.56 19.98
C HIS A 119 -1.68 -12.05 19.73
N LYS A 120 -0.72 -11.40 19.04
CA LYS A 120 -0.77 -9.98 18.74
C LYS A 120 -0.87 -9.75 17.24
N GLN A 121 -1.99 -9.18 16.82
CA GLN A 121 -2.23 -8.82 15.42
C GLN A 121 -1.73 -7.41 15.17
N ASN A 122 -0.66 -7.26 14.38
CA ASN A 122 -0.12 -5.95 14.00
C ASN A 122 -0.76 -5.50 12.69
N MET A 123 -1.87 -4.77 12.79
CA MET A 123 -2.67 -4.35 11.63
C MET A 123 -2.06 -3.17 10.87
N ARG A 124 -1.04 -2.51 11.42
CA ARG A 124 -0.52 -1.23 10.92
C ARG A 124 -0.17 -1.20 9.44
N GLU A 125 0.50 -2.23 8.93
CA GLU A 125 0.86 -2.30 7.51
C GLU A 125 -0.39 -2.32 6.61
N ILE A 126 -1.41 -3.07 7.02
CA ILE A 126 -2.72 -3.12 6.33
C ILE A 126 -3.43 -1.77 6.46
N GLU A 127 -3.51 -1.23 7.67
CA GLU A 127 -4.16 0.07 7.97
C GLU A 127 -3.52 1.24 7.20
N THR A 128 -2.21 1.17 6.93
CA THR A 128 -1.48 2.16 6.12
C THR A 128 -1.97 2.17 4.68
N LEU A 129 -2.25 1.00 4.09
CA LEU A 129 -2.69 0.88 2.70
C LEU A 129 -4.21 0.90 2.53
N GLN A 130 -4.98 0.70 3.61
CA GLN A 130 -6.44 0.57 3.54
C GLN A 130 -7.11 1.75 2.81
N PRO A 131 -6.76 3.03 3.06
CA PRO A 131 -7.37 4.14 2.32
C PRO A 131 -7.07 4.10 0.82
N LEU A 132 -5.81 3.78 0.46
CA LEU A 132 -5.37 3.65 -0.92
C LEU A 132 -6.05 2.47 -1.64
N SER A 133 -6.19 1.33 -0.96
CA SER A 133 -6.89 0.14 -1.47
C SER A 133 -8.31 0.45 -1.92
N VAL A 134 -9.05 1.18 -1.08
CA VAL A 134 -10.43 1.56 -1.40
C VAL A 134 -10.47 2.63 -2.51
N LYS A 135 -9.59 3.65 -2.49
CA LYS A 135 -9.53 4.67 -3.54
C LYS A 135 -9.21 4.05 -4.92
N ALA A 136 -8.22 3.16 -4.97
CA ALA A 136 -7.75 2.54 -6.22
C ALA A 136 -8.58 1.31 -6.63
N ASN A 137 -9.49 0.84 -5.77
CA ASN A 137 -10.22 -0.43 -5.92
C ASN A 137 -9.27 -1.63 -6.16
N VAL A 138 -8.19 -1.71 -5.37
CA VAL A 138 -7.19 -2.77 -5.41
C VAL A 138 -7.14 -3.47 -4.06
N THR A 139 -7.26 -4.79 -4.04
CA THR A 139 -7.19 -5.58 -2.81
C THR A 139 -5.76 -5.59 -2.24
N ILE A 140 -5.65 -5.51 -0.91
CA ILE A 140 -4.37 -5.69 -0.22
C ILE A 140 -4.10 -7.19 -0.09
N ASP A 141 -2.95 -7.63 -0.59
CA ASP A 141 -2.43 -8.97 -0.31
C ASP A 141 -1.54 -8.92 0.95
N ASP A 142 -2.12 -9.39 2.05
CA ASP A 142 -1.47 -9.49 3.36
C ASP A 142 -1.11 -10.95 3.72
N SER A 143 -0.97 -11.85 2.74
CA SER A 143 -0.67 -13.27 2.98
C SER A 143 0.79 -13.53 3.42
N TYR A 144 1.66 -12.53 3.29
CA TYR A 144 3.11 -12.67 3.50
C TYR A 144 3.53 -12.35 4.92
N LYS A 145 4.27 -13.28 5.53
CA LYS A 145 4.91 -13.11 6.84
C LYS A 145 6.28 -12.45 6.71
N GLU A 146 6.87 -12.02 7.82
CA GLU A 146 8.19 -11.36 7.84
C GLU A 146 9.25 -12.21 7.13
N GLN A 147 9.27 -13.52 7.40
CA GLN A 147 10.19 -14.46 6.75
C GLN A 147 9.88 -14.77 5.28
N HIS A 148 8.69 -14.44 4.78
CA HIS A 148 8.31 -14.66 3.37
C HIS A 148 8.74 -13.50 2.47
N MET A 149 9.31 -12.42 3.00
CA MET A 149 9.74 -11.26 2.21
C MET A 149 10.63 -11.63 1.00
N PRO A 150 11.65 -12.52 1.12
CA PRO A 150 12.45 -12.91 -0.05
C PRO A 150 11.64 -13.58 -1.16
N HIS A 151 10.60 -14.33 -0.78
CA HIS A 151 9.70 -14.99 -1.72
C HIS A 151 8.80 -13.95 -2.42
N LEU A 152 8.21 -13.02 -1.67
CA LEU A 152 7.44 -11.91 -2.24
C LEU A 152 8.28 -11.06 -3.21
N ALA A 153 9.51 -10.70 -2.83
CA ALA A 153 10.41 -9.95 -3.71
C ALA A 153 10.70 -10.70 -5.02
N LYS A 154 10.92 -12.02 -4.95
CA LYS A 154 11.11 -12.86 -6.14
C LYS A 154 9.85 -12.90 -7.02
N GLN A 155 8.66 -12.97 -6.42
CA GLN A 155 7.40 -12.93 -7.14
C GLN A 155 7.20 -11.58 -7.85
N ILE A 156 7.42 -10.47 -7.14
CA ILE A 156 7.39 -9.12 -7.72
C ILE A 156 8.33 -9.05 -8.93
N VAL A 157 9.61 -9.43 -8.77
CA VAL A 157 10.58 -9.41 -9.89
C VAL A 157 10.15 -10.31 -11.05
N SER A 158 9.42 -11.40 -10.79
CA SER A 158 8.90 -12.26 -11.86
C SER A 158 7.81 -11.56 -12.67
N LEU A 159 6.90 -10.82 -12.02
CA LEU A 159 5.90 -9.98 -12.71
C LEU A 159 6.56 -8.96 -13.66
N PHE A 160 7.70 -8.39 -13.26
CA PHE A 160 8.48 -7.51 -14.13
C PHE A 160 9.08 -8.27 -15.31
N ARG A 161 9.74 -9.41 -15.07
CA ARG A 161 10.35 -10.23 -16.13
C ARG A 161 9.34 -10.74 -17.17
N GLU A 162 8.10 -10.94 -16.76
CA GLU A 162 7.00 -11.35 -17.64
C GLU A 162 6.37 -10.17 -18.40
N GLY A 163 6.80 -8.93 -18.13
CA GLY A 163 6.28 -7.72 -18.77
C GLY A 163 4.94 -7.22 -18.23
N HIS A 164 4.36 -7.90 -17.24
CA HIS A 164 3.09 -7.53 -16.64
C HIS A 164 3.11 -6.16 -15.92
N MET A 165 4.29 -5.62 -15.67
CA MET A 165 4.53 -4.40 -14.88
C MET A 165 4.95 -3.18 -15.69
N CYS A 166 5.02 -3.24 -17.03
CA CYS A 166 5.29 -2.05 -17.84
C CYS A 166 4.25 -0.94 -17.57
N GLY A 167 4.70 0.25 -17.20
CA GLY A 167 3.89 1.42 -16.86
C GLY A 167 3.13 1.33 -15.53
N LYS A 168 3.33 0.29 -14.72
CA LYS A 168 2.52 0.03 -13.52
C LYS A 168 3.30 0.22 -12.22
N ILE A 169 2.55 0.39 -11.12
CA ILE A 169 3.09 0.58 -9.78
C ILE A 169 2.63 -0.51 -8.82
N ILE A 170 3.55 -0.97 -7.98
CA ILE A 170 3.28 -1.80 -6.80
C ILE A 170 3.57 -0.96 -5.57
N VAL A 171 2.69 -1.00 -4.57
CA VAL A 171 2.95 -0.38 -3.26
C VAL A 171 3.02 -1.47 -2.19
N VAL A 172 4.04 -1.39 -1.35
CA VAL A 172 4.30 -2.35 -0.28
C VAL A 172 4.44 -1.63 1.04
N ALA A 173 3.58 -1.92 2.02
CA ALA A 173 3.74 -1.44 3.39
C ALA A 173 4.39 -2.51 4.27
N TRP A 174 5.51 -2.16 4.89
CA TRP A 174 6.32 -3.11 5.65
C TRP A 174 6.90 -2.53 6.95
N LYS A 175 7.57 -3.38 7.72
CA LYS A 175 8.31 -3.00 8.93
C LYS A 175 9.60 -2.27 8.54
N HIS A 176 9.81 -1.05 9.05
CA HIS A 176 10.96 -0.20 8.71
C HIS A 176 12.31 -0.93 8.72
N SER A 177 12.62 -1.71 9.77
CA SER A 177 13.90 -2.43 9.88
C SER A 177 14.14 -3.45 8.76
N GLU A 178 13.08 -3.93 8.11
CA GLU A 178 13.17 -4.91 7.01
C GLU A 178 13.12 -4.25 5.63
N ILE A 179 12.73 -2.97 5.51
CA ILE A 179 12.64 -2.27 4.21
C ILE A 179 13.99 -2.25 3.47
N PRO A 180 15.15 -1.94 4.11
CA PRO A 180 16.43 -1.98 3.41
C PRO A 180 16.77 -3.38 2.89
N ARG A 181 16.41 -4.43 3.64
CA ARG A 181 16.61 -5.80 3.22
C ARG A 181 15.69 -6.17 2.05
N PHE A 182 14.43 -5.72 2.10
CA PHE A 182 13.47 -5.90 1.02
C PHE A 182 13.97 -5.24 -0.27
N ALA A 183 14.40 -3.98 -0.21
CA ALA A 183 14.97 -3.26 -1.35
C ALA A 183 16.13 -4.04 -2.01
N ARG A 184 17.04 -4.63 -1.22
CA ARG A 184 18.13 -5.48 -1.74
C ARG A 184 17.63 -6.72 -2.45
N HIS A 185 16.57 -7.37 -1.96
CA HIS A 185 15.96 -8.51 -2.66
C HIS A 185 15.28 -8.11 -3.97
N LEU A 186 14.88 -6.85 -4.11
CA LEU A 186 14.41 -6.25 -5.37
C LEU A 186 15.56 -5.78 -6.28
N GLY A 187 16.82 -6.00 -5.88
CA GLY A 187 18.00 -5.61 -6.65
C GLY A 187 18.43 -4.16 -6.45
N CYS A 188 17.94 -3.48 -5.41
CA CYS A 188 18.30 -2.10 -5.10
C CYS A 188 19.07 -1.98 -3.79
N GLY A 189 20.35 -1.63 -3.87
CA GLY A 189 21.20 -1.24 -2.76
C GLY A 189 21.71 0.20 -2.91
N PRO A 190 22.74 0.59 -2.14
CA PRO A 190 23.27 1.95 -2.17
C PRO A 190 23.79 2.40 -3.53
N THR A 191 24.37 1.48 -4.32
CA THR A 191 24.86 1.75 -5.68
C THR A 191 23.73 2.03 -6.66
N GLU A 192 22.53 1.54 -6.37
CA GLU A 192 21.32 1.79 -7.14
C GLU A 192 20.52 2.98 -6.60
N GLY A 193 20.90 3.56 -5.45
CA GLY A 193 20.21 4.70 -4.83
C GLY A 193 19.27 4.34 -3.66
N CYS A 194 19.23 3.07 -3.22
CA CYS A 194 18.50 2.67 -2.02
C CYS A 194 19.38 2.81 -0.76
N PRO A 195 18.93 3.52 0.29
CA PRO A 195 19.71 3.67 1.52
C PRO A 195 19.97 2.33 2.24
N LEU A 196 20.98 2.32 3.13
CA LEU A 196 21.29 1.17 3.97
C LEU A 196 20.33 0.97 5.15
N ASP A 197 19.71 2.06 5.59
CA ASP A 197 18.82 2.08 6.75
C ASP A 197 17.57 2.91 6.47
N TYR A 198 16.47 2.50 7.09
CA TYR A 198 15.20 3.21 7.10
C TYR A 198 14.91 3.63 8.53
N GLN A 199 15.14 4.91 8.84
CA GLN A 199 15.18 5.35 10.23
C GLN A 199 13.83 5.16 10.91
N SER A 200 13.87 4.70 12.17
CA SER A 200 12.67 4.43 12.97
C SER A 200 11.85 5.67 13.34
N THR A 201 12.32 6.87 13.05
CA THR A 201 11.61 8.15 13.23
C THR A 201 11.07 8.73 11.93
N GLU A 202 11.47 8.18 10.78
CA GLU A 202 11.01 8.65 9.48
C GLU A 202 9.72 7.94 9.09
N PHE A 203 8.62 8.69 9.08
CA PHE A 203 7.31 8.23 8.59
C PHE A 203 6.93 8.85 7.25
N ASP A 204 7.64 9.91 6.83
CA ASP A 204 7.33 10.70 5.63
C ASP A 204 8.17 10.29 4.41
N ASN A 205 8.82 9.14 4.46
CA ASN A 205 9.66 8.64 3.37
C ASN A 205 8.89 7.58 2.58
N ALA A 206 8.98 7.64 1.26
CA ALA A 206 8.57 6.59 0.35
C ALA A 206 9.78 6.18 -0.48
N TRP A 207 10.22 4.92 -0.36
CA TRP A 207 11.34 4.43 -1.15
C TRP A 207 10.83 3.97 -2.50
N GLN A 208 11.17 4.74 -3.53
CA GLN A 208 10.76 4.48 -4.90
C GLN A 208 11.87 3.72 -5.63
N ILE A 209 11.57 2.51 -6.07
CA ILE A 209 12.47 1.64 -6.85
C ILE A 209 11.87 1.48 -8.24
N LYS A 210 12.52 2.07 -9.25
CA LYS A 210 12.17 1.93 -10.65
C LYS A 210 12.98 0.78 -11.26
N LEU A 211 12.30 -0.22 -11.82
CA LEU A 211 12.91 -1.30 -12.60
C LEU A 211 12.74 -0.99 -14.09
N VAL A 212 13.84 -0.93 -14.83
CA VAL A 212 13.86 -0.60 -16.27
C VAL A 212 14.45 -1.77 -17.04
N TYR A 213 13.72 -2.25 -18.05
CA TYR A 213 14.17 -3.27 -18.99
C TYR A 213 15.14 -2.66 -20.00
N GLN A 214 16.31 -3.28 -20.12
CA GLN A 214 17.38 -2.91 -21.04
C GLN A 214 17.70 -4.10 -21.93
N THR A 215 17.78 -3.87 -23.24
CA THR A 215 18.32 -4.88 -24.15
C THR A 215 19.84 -4.97 -24.01
N PRO A 216 20.43 -6.17 -24.15
CA PRO A 216 21.88 -6.29 -24.22
C PRO A 216 22.43 -5.39 -25.32
N TRP A 217 23.49 -4.64 -25.02
CA TRP A 217 24.18 -3.86 -26.03
C TRP A 217 24.68 -4.79 -27.14
N HIS A 218 24.50 -4.41 -28.41
CA HIS A 218 24.81 -5.26 -29.58
C HIS A 218 26.27 -5.72 -29.68
N GLY A 219 27.18 -5.19 -28.85
CA GLY A 219 28.59 -5.61 -28.74
C GLY A 219 28.92 -6.54 -27.56
N SER A 220 27.97 -6.84 -26.67
CA SER A 220 28.24 -7.67 -25.49
C SER A 220 28.26 -9.15 -25.87
N LYS A 221 29.42 -9.79 -25.70
CA LYS A 221 29.67 -11.22 -25.98
C LYS A 221 28.53 -12.12 -25.45
N LYS A 222 28.25 -13.20 -26.20
CA LYS A 222 27.15 -14.20 -26.06
C LYS A 222 26.90 -14.85 -24.67
N ASN A 223 27.56 -14.42 -23.60
CA ASN A 223 27.45 -15.00 -22.25
C ASN A 223 26.87 -14.05 -21.19
N VAL A 224 26.25 -12.92 -21.56
CA VAL A 224 25.48 -12.13 -20.59
C VAL A 224 24.27 -12.97 -20.16
N LYS A 225 24.34 -13.53 -18.95
CA LYS A 225 23.21 -14.24 -18.35
C LYS A 225 22.00 -13.29 -18.36
N GLU A 226 20.85 -13.77 -18.84
CA GLU A 226 19.54 -13.05 -18.91
C GLU A 226 19.15 -12.34 -17.59
N ARG A 227 19.80 -12.66 -16.48
CA ARG A 227 19.60 -12.07 -15.16
C ARG A 227 19.88 -10.57 -15.09
N ASN A 228 20.57 -9.97 -16.07
CA ASN A 228 20.97 -8.56 -16.03
C ASN A 228 20.13 -7.63 -16.93
N LEU A 229 18.99 -8.09 -17.45
CA LEU A 229 18.16 -7.28 -18.35
C LEU A 229 17.32 -6.22 -17.62
N TRP A 230 17.16 -6.33 -16.31
CA TRP A 230 16.41 -5.37 -15.51
C TRP A 230 17.35 -4.62 -14.57
N ARG A 231 17.38 -3.29 -14.70
CA ARG A 231 18.16 -2.40 -13.85
C ARG A 231 17.27 -1.71 -12.83
N ALA A 232 17.65 -1.78 -11.55
CA ALA A 232 17.01 -1.03 -10.49
C ALA A 232 17.62 0.36 -10.34
N ASN A 233 16.76 1.37 -10.13
CA ASN A 233 17.13 2.72 -9.75
C ASN A 233 16.24 3.14 -8.57
N GLY A 234 16.84 3.31 -7.40
CA GLY A 234 16.21 3.71 -6.16
C GLY A 234 16.27 5.22 -5.94
N SER A 235 15.30 5.73 -5.20
CA SER A 235 15.27 7.09 -4.67
C SER A 235 14.40 7.15 -3.42
N VAL A 236 14.63 8.14 -2.56
CA VAL A 236 13.75 8.42 -1.41
C VAL A 236 12.92 9.65 -1.73
N GLN A 237 11.60 9.49 -1.72
CA GLN A 237 10.64 10.55 -1.96
C GLN A 237 10.01 10.97 -0.63
N LYS A 238 9.95 12.28 -0.36
CA LYS A 238 9.20 12.79 0.80
C LYS A 238 7.71 12.85 0.48
N GLU A 239 6.87 12.25 1.31
CA GLU A 239 5.41 12.28 1.15
C GLU A 239 4.88 13.72 1.29
N GLY A 240 5.46 14.51 2.19
CA GLY A 240 5.04 15.88 2.46
C GLY A 240 3.81 15.97 3.34
N PHE A 241 3.59 14.99 4.22
CA PHE A 241 2.45 14.99 5.13
C PHE A 241 2.61 16.08 6.18
N ASP A 242 1.72 17.07 6.13
CA ASP A 242 1.51 18.03 7.20
C ASP A 242 0.21 17.64 7.96
N PRO A 243 0.33 17.12 9.20
CA PRO A 243 -0.85 16.73 9.98
C PRO A 243 -1.80 17.90 10.23
N LEU A 244 -1.27 19.12 10.46
CA LEU A 244 -2.12 20.28 10.73
C LEU A 244 -2.91 20.69 9.48
N ALA A 245 -2.25 20.71 8.31
CA ALA A 245 -2.92 21.01 7.05
C ALA A 245 -3.99 19.95 6.72
N MET A 246 -3.68 18.67 6.96
CA MET A 246 -4.61 17.57 6.74
C MET A 246 -5.83 17.69 7.64
N SER A 247 -5.64 17.80 8.96
CA SER A 247 -6.73 17.95 9.93
C SER A 247 -7.60 19.19 9.64
N LYS A 248 -7.01 20.32 9.22
CA LYS A 248 -7.79 21.51 8.80
C LYS A 248 -8.66 21.21 7.57
N LYS A 249 -8.11 20.54 6.56
CA LYS A 249 -8.85 20.15 5.34
C LYS A 249 -9.99 19.19 5.66
N SER A 250 -9.80 18.33 6.65
CA SER A 250 -10.79 17.36 7.14
C SER A 250 -11.90 17.98 8.00
N GLY A 251 -11.75 19.25 8.41
CA GLY A 251 -12.71 19.95 9.26
C GLY A 251 -12.54 19.67 10.76
N ASP A 252 -11.37 19.18 11.16
CA ASP A 252 -11.09 18.73 12.54
C ASP A 252 -10.90 19.88 13.51
N TYR A 253 -10.53 21.03 12.97
CA TYR A 253 -10.40 22.29 13.69
C TYR A 253 -11.64 23.13 13.46
N PRO A 254 -12.26 23.69 14.51
CA PRO A 254 -13.33 24.65 14.32
C PRO A 254 -12.85 25.89 13.57
N LEU A 255 -13.79 26.53 12.86
CA LEU A 255 -13.65 27.89 12.37
C LEU A 255 -13.23 28.79 13.55
N GLY A 256 -12.04 29.41 13.43
CA GLY A 256 -11.45 30.26 14.47
C GLY A 256 -10.40 29.60 15.37
N GLY A 257 -10.15 28.29 15.24
CA GLY A 257 -9.05 27.58 15.90
C GLY A 257 -9.13 27.57 17.44
N THR A 258 -9.63 26.48 18.03
CA THR A 258 -9.55 26.28 19.48
C THR A 258 -8.21 25.67 19.89
N ALA A 259 -7.80 25.88 21.15
CA ALA A 259 -6.59 25.26 21.75
C ALA A 259 -6.62 23.72 21.80
N VAL A 260 -7.76 23.10 21.48
CA VAL A 260 -7.95 21.66 21.39
C VAL A 260 -8.45 21.34 19.98
N GLY A 261 -7.60 20.66 19.19
CA GLY A 261 -8.02 19.96 17.98
C GLY A 261 -8.57 18.57 18.31
N GLY A 262 -9.20 17.89 17.36
CA GLY A 262 -9.64 16.50 17.54
C GLY A 262 -11.07 16.32 18.07
N ARG A 263 -12.03 17.14 17.60
CA ARG A 263 -13.48 16.97 17.91
C ARG A 263 -14.05 15.58 17.56
N TRP A 264 -13.31 14.73 16.85
CA TRP A 264 -13.67 13.33 16.61
C TRP A 264 -13.69 12.46 17.88
N ILE A 265 -13.04 12.88 18.97
CA ILE A 265 -13.12 12.20 20.27
C ILE A 265 -14.55 12.30 20.84
N GLU A 266 -15.31 13.33 20.46
CA GLU A 266 -16.66 13.61 20.95
C GLU A 266 -17.78 13.06 20.06
N LEU A 267 -17.48 12.27 19.02
CA LEU A 267 -18.56 11.63 18.25
C LEU A 267 -19.29 10.57 19.10
N ASP A 268 -20.59 10.81 19.26
CA ASP A 268 -21.49 10.04 20.12
C ASP A 268 -21.69 8.56 19.68
N PRO A 269 -22.14 7.68 20.59
CA PRO A 269 -22.20 6.22 20.41
C PRO A 269 -23.06 5.60 19.28
N PRO A 270 -24.15 6.19 18.74
CA PRO A 270 -25.07 5.42 17.91
C PRO A 270 -24.46 4.94 16.57
N GLU A 271 -23.49 5.66 16.00
CA GLU A 271 -22.78 5.21 14.79
C GLU A 271 -21.75 4.07 15.03
N GLN A 272 -21.54 3.63 16.28
CA GLN A 272 -20.58 2.55 16.60
C GLN A 272 -21.11 1.15 16.20
N LYS A 273 -22.42 0.95 16.15
CA LYS A 273 -23.02 -0.36 15.80
C LYS A 273 -22.91 -0.67 14.31
N GLU A 274 -23.02 0.33 13.44
CA GLU A 274 -22.96 0.14 11.99
C GLU A 274 -21.56 -0.19 11.49
N HIS A 275 -20.52 0.43 12.07
CA HIS A 275 -19.13 0.15 11.72
C HIS A 275 -18.71 -1.27 12.15
N ALA A 276 -19.10 -1.70 13.35
CA ALA A 276 -18.86 -3.06 13.81
C ALA A 276 -19.58 -4.10 12.94
N ALA A 277 -20.77 -3.76 12.41
CA ALA A 277 -21.48 -4.60 11.45
C ALA A 277 -20.74 -4.69 10.10
N PHE A 278 -20.22 -3.58 9.58
CA PHE A 278 -19.46 -3.53 8.33
C PHE A 278 -18.15 -4.33 8.38
N VAL A 279 -17.34 -4.15 9.43
CA VAL A 279 -16.10 -4.94 9.61
C VAL A 279 -16.39 -6.43 9.78
N LYS A 280 -17.49 -6.78 10.47
CA LYS A 280 -17.95 -8.17 10.60
C LYS A 280 -18.43 -8.76 9.26
N GLN A 281 -18.92 -7.92 8.35
CA GLN A 281 -19.35 -8.30 7.01
C GLN A 281 -18.15 -8.54 6.07
N LEU A 282 -17.12 -7.68 6.11
CA LEU A 282 -15.86 -7.86 5.39
C LEU A 282 -15.14 -9.16 5.81
N ASN A 283 -15.08 -9.44 7.12
CA ASN A 283 -14.48 -10.67 7.62
C ASN A 283 -15.27 -11.93 7.26
N LYS A 284 -16.61 -11.83 7.10
CA LYS A 284 -17.44 -12.94 6.60
C LYS A 284 -17.19 -13.24 5.12
N SER A 285 -16.95 -12.22 4.28
CA SER A 285 -16.67 -12.43 2.87
C SER A 285 -15.31 -13.12 2.60
N HIS A 286 -14.31 -12.93 3.47
CA HIS A 286 -13.02 -13.61 3.32
C HIS A 286 -13.03 -15.08 3.75
N HIS A 287 -13.93 -15.51 4.62
CA HIS A 287 -14.04 -16.94 4.99
C HIS A 287 -14.83 -17.80 4.01
N HIS A 288 -15.64 -17.20 3.12
CA HIS A 288 -16.37 -17.95 2.09
C HIS A 288 -15.55 -18.28 0.84
N HIS A 289 -14.34 -17.75 0.70
CA HIS A 289 -13.49 -18.00 -0.49
C HIS A 289 -12.38 -19.04 -0.28
N MET A 290 -12.33 -19.71 0.89
CA MET A 290 -11.31 -20.74 1.18
C MET A 290 -11.84 -22.18 1.28
N HIS A 291 -13.10 -22.46 0.90
CA HIS A 291 -13.69 -23.82 1.01
C HIS A 291 -14.09 -24.50 -0.31
N HIS A 292 -13.68 -23.99 -1.48
CA HIS A 292 -13.89 -24.70 -2.75
C HIS A 292 -12.58 -24.95 -3.50
N HIS A 293 -11.75 -25.82 -2.95
CA HIS A 293 -10.88 -26.70 -3.73
C HIS A 293 -10.59 -27.96 -2.90
N GLY A 294 -11.32 -29.02 -3.19
CA GLY A 294 -11.10 -30.35 -2.64
C GLY A 294 -11.97 -31.38 -3.35
N ASN A 295 -11.31 -32.40 -3.91
CA ASN A 295 -11.81 -33.63 -4.53
C ASN A 295 -12.30 -33.56 -5.99
N MET A 296 -11.34 -33.76 -6.90
CA MET A 296 -11.50 -34.72 -7.99
C MET A 296 -10.31 -35.68 -7.94
N ASP A 297 -10.54 -36.85 -7.33
CA ASP A 297 -9.92 -38.14 -7.63
C ASP A 297 -11.09 -39.12 -7.83
#